data_AF-A0A9E6TWC0-F1
#
_entry.id   AF-A0A9E6TWC0-F1
#
_cell.length_a   1.000
_cell.length_b   1.000
_cell.length_c   1.000
_cell.angle_alpha   90.00
_cell.angle_beta   90.00
_cell.angle_gamma   90.00
#
_symmetry.space_group_name_H-M   'P 1'
#
loop_
_entity.id
_entity.type
_entity.pdbx_description
1 polymer ?
#
loop_
_entity_poly.entity_id
_entity_poly.type
_entity_poly.pdbx_seq_one_letter_code
_entity_poly.pdbx_strand_id
1 'polypeptide(L)'
;MAKQIINLGTAPGGAGGDTQRSAWVKAVANFDELYQADADLQTSKAAAGNNTDIKALTGLVTPLTLAQGGTGGKSAVEARAALGLGTAATRNVGLVAGNVLEVGAFGVGGKSSPYSDSINRMEGGFSLITPNTQYVGATGISYGSVLTVPYSEAEFRGAQLFFGQSPEARLVLRSGSFATATFNVIYHTGNTTRAADGTLKAI
;
A
#
# COMPACT_ATOMS: atom_id res chain seq x y z
N MET A 1 -16.86 -51.25 -12.80
CA MET A 1 -17.59 -52.11 -13.76
C MET A 1 -19.07 -51.74 -13.67
N ALA A 2 -20.01 -52.47 -14.26
CA ALA A 2 -21.42 -52.26 -13.93
C ALA A 2 -21.82 -53.24 -12.82
N LYS A 3 -22.62 -52.78 -11.85
CA LYS A 3 -23.16 -53.63 -10.77
C LYS A 3 -23.73 -54.93 -11.34
N GLN A 4 -23.22 -56.06 -10.87
CA GLN A 4 -23.74 -57.39 -11.20
C GLN A 4 -24.98 -57.69 -10.35
N ILE A 5 -26.06 -58.16 -11.00
CA ILE A 5 -27.31 -58.55 -10.34
C ILE A 5 -27.42 -60.08 -10.34
N ILE A 6 -27.69 -60.64 -9.17
CA ILE A 6 -27.98 -62.07 -9.02
C ILE A 6 -29.40 -62.31 -9.53
N ASN A 7 -29.54 -63.20 -10.51
CA ASN A 7 -30.83 -63.65 -11.01
C ASN A 7 -31.33 -64.79 -10.13
N LEU A 8 -32.47 -64.60 -9.46
CA LEU A 8 -33.04 -65.60 -8.56
C LEU A 8 -33.89 -66.65 -9.30
N GLY A 9 -34.18 -66.44 -10.60
CA GLY A 9 -35.06 -67.32 -11.38
C GLY A 9 -36.52 -67.27 -10.94
N THR A 10 -37.33 -68.20 -11.45
CA THR A 10 -38.76 -68.27 -11.13
C THR A 10 -39.02 -68.99 -9.81
N ALA A 11 -39.72 -68.34 -8.88
CA ALA A 11 -40.15 -68.97 -7.63
C ALA A 11 -41.11 -70.16 -7.88
N PRO A 12 -41.12 -71.20 -7.02
CA PRO A 12 -40.32 -71.37 -5.81
C PRO A 12 -38.96 -72.05 -6.04
N GLY A 13 -38.72 -72.61 -7.24
CA GLY A 13 -37.57 -73.47 -7.52
C GLY A 13 -36.33 -72.77 -8.09
N GLY A 14 -36.42 -71.48 -8.43
CA GLY A 14 -35.32 -70.70 -8.99
C GLY A 14 -34.92 -71.10 -10.42
N ALA A 15 -35.81 -71.78 -11.15
CA ALA A 15 -35.53 -72.22 -12.52
C ALA A 15 -35.21 -71.02 -13.43
N GLY A 16 -34.13 -71.15 -14.22
CA GLY A 16 -33.60 -70.05 -15.04
C GLY A 16 -32.79 -69.00 -14.28
N GLY A 17 -32.52 -69.22 -12.99
CA GLY A 17 -31.68 -68.37 -12.14
C GLY A 17 -30.18 -68.70 -12.17
N ASP A 18 -29.40 -67.90 -11.47
CA ASP A 18 -27.98 -68.15 -11.22
C ASP A 18 -27.77 -69.39 -10.34
N THR A 19 -26.72 -70.14 -10.64
CA THR A 19 -26.19 -71.14 -9.70
C THR A 19 -25.55 -70.46 -8.50
N GLN A 20 -25.39 -71.18 -7.39
CA GLN A 20 -24.64 -70.67 -6.22
C GLN A 20 -23.25 -70.15 -6.59
N ARG A 21 -22.55 -70.83 -7.51
CA ARG A 21 -21.24 -70.42 -8.00
C ARG A 21 -21.32 -69.13 -8.82
N SER A 22 -22.23 -69.04 -9.79
CA SER A 22 -22.35 -67.84 -10.63
C SER A 22 -22.87 -66.63 -9.85
N ALA A 23 -23.75 -66.83 -8.86
CA ALA A 23 -24.16 -65.81 -7.91
C ALA A 23 -22.98 -65.31 -7.05
N TRP A 24 -22.12 -66.22 -6.55
CA TRP A 24 -20.95 -65.84 -5.77
C TRP A 24 -19.89 -65.11 -6.60
N VAL A 25 -19.66 -65.52 -7.84
CA VAL A 25 -18.75 -64.80 -8.76
C VAL A 25 -19.23 -63.37 -8.98
N LYS A 26 -20.55 -63.17 -9.18
CA LYS A 26 -21.15 -61.83 -9.30
C LYS A 26 -20.98 -61.01 -8.02
N ALA A 27 -21.12 -61.63 -6.85
CA ALA A 27 -20.92 -60.95 -5.57
C ALA A 27 -19.46 -60.52 -5.38
N VAL A 28 -18.49 -61.41 -5.63
CA VAL A 28 -17.05 -61.10 -5.56
C VAL A 28 -16.68 -59.97 -6.51
N ALA A 29 -17.15 -60.02 -7.76
CA ALA A 29 -16.89 -58.96 -8.74
C ALA A 29 -17.40 -57.58 -8.30
N ASN A 30 -18.55 -57.54 -7.61
CA ASN A 30 -19.06 -56.29 -7.03
C ASN A 30 -18.20 -55.79 -5.86
N PHE A 31 -17.66 -56.69 -5.03
CA PHE A 31 -16.76 -56.30 -3.93
C PHE A 31 -15.40 -55.82 -4.44
N ASP A 32 -14.83 -56.50 -5.45
CA ASP A 32 -13.58 -56.08 -6.07
C ASP A 32 -13.71 -54.67 -6.67
N GLU A 33 -14.83 -54.38 -7.35
CA GLU A 33 -15.12 -53.03 -7.84
C GLU A 33 -15.14 -51.99 -6.72
N LEU A 34 -15.83 -52.27 -5.61
CA LEU A 34 -15.91 -51.34 -4.50
C LEU A 34 -14.56 -51.08 -3.86
N TYR A 35 -13.73 -52.12 -3.68
CA TYR A 35 -12.40 -51.96 -3.12
C TYR A 35 -11.46 -51.18 -4.04
N GLN A 36 -11.56 -51.36 -5.36
CA GLN A 36 -10.80 -50.53 -6.30
C GLN A 36 -11.26 -49.07 -6.26
N ALA A 37 -12.57 -48.81 -6.21
CA ALA A 37 -13.09 -47.45 -6.11
C ALA A 37 -12.67 -46.73 -4.80
N ASP A 38 -12.61 -47.45 -3.68
CA ASP A 38 -12.11 -46.90 -2.41
C ASP A 38 -10.60 -46.62 -2.47
N ALA A 39 -9.81 -47.53 -3.04
CA ALA A 39 -8.38 -47.31 -3.25
C ALA A 39 -8.12 -46.06 -4.12
N ASP A 40 -8.88 -45.89 -5.20
CA ASP A 40 -8.78 -44.72 -6.08
C ASP A 40 -9.22 -43.42 -5.40
N LEU A 41 -10.22 -43.47 -4.51
CA LEU A 41 -10.69 -42.31 -3.74
C LEU A 41 -9.59 -41.77 -2.82
N GLN A 42 -8.79 -42.66 -2.22
CA GLN A 42 -7.76 -42.32 -1.24
C GLN A 42 -6.51 -41.69 -1.86
N THR A 43 -6.16 -42.04 -3.10
CA THR A 43 -4.90 -41.60 -3.71
C THR A 43 -4.99 -40.39 -4.63
N SER A 44 -6.18 -39.97 -5.08
CA SER A 44 -6.26 -39.25 -6.36
C SER A 44 -6.78 -37.82 -6.31
N LYS A 45 -7.61 -37.40 -5.36
CA LYS A 45 -8.39 -36.17 -5.58
C LYS A 45 -7.57 -34.88 -5.70
N ALA A 46 -6.51 -34.71 -4.90
CA ALA A 46 -5.67 -33.51 -5.01
C ALA A 46 -4.69 -33.55 -6.18
N ALA A 47 -4.45 -34.74 -6.77
CA ALA A 47 -3.46 -34.98 -7.82
C ALA A 47 -4.09 -35.27 -9.20
N ALA A 48 -5.41 -35.48 -9.28
CA ALA A 48 -6.16 -35.83 -10.49
C ALA A 48 -6.40 -34.65 -11.46
N GLY A 49 -5.61 -33.57 -11.34
CA GLY A 49 -5.72 -32.38 -12.17
C GLY A 49 -6.38 -31.20 -11.47
N ASN A 50 -7.06 -30.34 -12.23
CA ASN A 50 -7.72 -29.17 -11.67
C ASN A 50 -8.91 -29.62 -10.82
N ASN A 51 -8.91 -29.25 -9.54
CA ASN A 51 -9.93 -29.60 -8.55
C ASN A 51 -11.25 -28.83 -8.75
N THR A 52 -11.82 -28.85 -9.96
CA THR A 52 -13.01 -28.08 -10.35
C THR A 52 -14.31 -28.59 -9.73
N ASP A 53 -14.31 -29.80 -9.15
CA ASP A 53 -15.43 -30.42 -8.46
C ASP A 53 -15.54 -30.02 -6.97
N ILE A 54 -14.50 -29.43 -6.38
CA ILE A 54 -14.50 -29.00 -4.97
C ILE A 54 -15.42 -27.79 -4.79
N LYS A 55 -16.52 -27.98 -4.06
CA LYS A 55 -17.49 -26.92 -3.74
C LYS A 55 -17.13 -26.12 -2.47
N ALA A 56 -16.46 -26.74 -1.50
CA ALA A 56 -16.00 -26.11 -0.26
C ALA A 56 -14.92 -26.96 0.45
N LEU A 57 -14.02 -26.33 1.21
CA LEU A 57 -13.07 -26.97 2.13
C LEU A 57 -13.36 -26.58 3.58
N THR A 58 -14.46 -27.10 4.15
CA THR A 58 -14.91 -26.74 5.50
C THR A 58 -13.93 -27.10 6.63
N GLY A 59 -12.97 -28.00 6.38
CA GLY A 59 -11.94 -28.40 7.34
C GLY A 59 -10.69 -27.50 7.37
N LEU A 60 -10.56 -26.54 6.45
CA LEU A 60 -9.37 -25.66 6.41
C LEU A 60 -9.51 -24.52 7.43
N VAL A 61 -9.31 -24.85 8.70
CA VAL A 61 -9.38 -23.91 9.83
C VAL A 61 -8.02 -23.39 10.28
N THR A 62 -6.93 -23.99 9.79
CA THR A 62 -5.54 -23.57 10.02
C THR A 62 -5.01 -22.93 8.73
N PRO A 63 -4.49 -21.69 8.79
CA PRO A 63 -4.00 -21.01 7.60
C PRO A 63 -2.77 -21.72 7.03
N LEU A 64 -2.66 -21.70 5.70
CA LEU A 64 -1.48 -22.20 5.01
C LEU A 64 -0.26 -21.37 5.38
N THR A 65 0.87 -22.03 5.64
CA THR A 65 2.13 -21.36 5.96
C THR A 65 2.68 -20.62 4.74
N LEU A 66 3.63 -19.70 4.95
CA LEU A 66 4.33 -19.01 3.86
C LEU A 66 5.04 -19.97 2.90
N ALA A 67 5.68 -21.01 3.44
CA ALA A 67 6.35 -22.04 2.63
C ALA A 67 5.38 -22.83 1.73
N GLN A 68 4.10 -22.88 2.11
CA GLN A 68 3.03 -23.49 1.34
C GLN A 68 2.30 -22.48 0.42
N GLY A 69 2.78 -21.23 0.34
CA GLY A 69 2.18 -20.17 -0.47
C GLY A 69 0.98 -19.45 0.17
N GLY A 70 0.71 -19.70 1.46
CA GLY A 70 -0.31 -18.96 2.22
C GLY A 70 0.22 -17.69 2.86
N THR A 71 -0.62 -17.04 3.68
CA THR A 71 -0.23 -15.87 4.48
C THR A 71 0.13 -16.19 5.92
N GLY A 72 -0.05 -17.45 6.37
CA GLY A 72 0.24 -17.87 7.74
C GLY A 72 -0.70 -17.34 8.82
N GLY A 73 -1.74 -16.56 8.47
CA GLY A 73 -2.65 -15.92 9.42
C GLY A 73 -4.13 -16.09 9.07
N LYS A 74 -4.99 -16.12 10.10
CA LYS A 74 -6.46 -16.15 9.98
C LYS A 74 -7.07 -14.75 9.94
N SER A 75 -6.28 -13.73 10.22
CA SER A 75 -6.68 -12.32 10.17
C SER A 75 -5.66 -11.51 9.37
N ALA A 76 -6.05 -10.30 8.96
CA ALA A 76 -5.14 -9.39 8.29
C ALA A 76 -3.94 -8.99 9.18
N VAL A 77 -4.13 -8.95 10.51
CA VAL A 77 -3.05 -8.65 11.46
C VAL A 77 -2.03 -9.78 11.50
N GLU A 78 -2.49 -11.02 11.65
CA GLU A 78 -1.63 -12.21 11.65
C GLU A 78 -0.91 -12.39 10.32
N ALA A 79 -1.60 -12.17 9.20
CA ALA A 79 -1.02 -12.26 7.86
C ALA A 79 0.13 -11.25 7.68
N ARG A 80 -0.04 -9.99 8.11
CA ARG A 80 1.03 -8.99 8.05
C ARG A 80 2.20 -9.35 8.95
N ALA A 81 1.94 -9.87 10.14
CA ALA A 81 2.99 -10.31 11.06
C ALA A 81 3.80 -11.47 10.47
N ALA A 82 3.14 -12.47 9.88
CA ALA A 82 3.80 -13.59 9.22
C ALA A 82 4.68 -13.12 8.05
N LEU A 83 4.18 -12.20 7.22
CA LEU A 83 4.92 -11.60 6.11
C LEU A 83 6.06 -10.65 6.55
N GLY A 84 6.23 -10.39 7.85
CA GLY A 84 7.23 -9.46 8.37
C GLY A 84 6.96 -8.00 8.01
N LEU A 85 5.71 -7.63 7.72
CA LEU A 85 5.34 -6.28 7.32
C LEU A 85 5.27 -5.34 8.53
N GLY A 86 5.89 -4.17 8.40
CA GLY A 86 5.90 -3.13 9.43
C GLY A 86 4.60 -2.30 9.50
N THR A 87 4.59 -1.32 10.39
CA THR A 87 3.42 -0.45 10.66
C THR A 87 2.96 0.38 9.47
N ALA A 88 3.84 0.65 8.50
CA ALA A 88 3.49 1.35 7.27
C ALA A 88 2.45 0.59 6.43
N ALA A 89 2.42 -0.76 6.50
CA ALA A 89 1.51 -1.59 5.71
C ALA A 89 0.02 -1.45 6.07
N THR A 90 -0.30 -0.75 7.17
CA THR A 90 -1.68 -0.45 7.59
C THR A 90 -2.03 1.02 7.51
N ARG A 91 -1.10 1.87 7.07
CA ARG A 91 -1.35 3.31 6.91
C ARG A 91 -1.74 3.59 5.46
N ASN A 92 -2.67 4.51 5.27
CA ASN A 92 -2.96 5.04 3.94
C ASN A 92 -1.80 5.91 3.45
N VAL A 93 -1.76 6.14 2.15
CA VAL A 93 -0.89 7.13 1.54
C VAL A 93 -1.66 8.47 1.44
N GLY A 94 -1.01 9.58 1.79
CA GLY A 94 -1.59 10.93 1.64
C GLY A 94 -1.13 11.92 2.71
N LEU A 95 -1.81 13.07 2.79
CA LEU A 95 -1.39 14.21 3.62
C LEU A 95 -2.05 14.28 5.00
N VAL A 96 -2.99 13.38 5.29
CA VAL A 96 -3.70 13.35 6.58
C VAL A 96 -2.80 12.79 7.67
N ALA A 97 -2.94 13.30 8.89
CA ALA A 97 -2.19 12.83 10.05
C ALA A 97 -2.30 11.31 10.21
N GLY A 98 -1.15 10.65 10.32
CA GLY A 98 -1.06 9.20 10.43
C GLY A 98 -0.91 8.45 9.11
N ASN A 99 -0.95 9.11 7.96
CA ASN A 99 -0.63 8.51 6.67
C ASN A 99 0.89 8.41 6.44
N VAL A 100 1.27 7.60 5.46
CA VAL A 100 2.59 7.65 4.82
C VAL A 100 2.59 8.76 3.79
N LEU A 101 3.61 9.60 3.79
CA LEU A 101 3.75 10.69 2.83
C LEU A 101 4.20 10.18 1.45
N GLU A 102 3.63 10.75 0.39
CA GLU A 102 4.06 10.52 -0.99
C GLU A 102 5.37 11.24 -1.31
N VAL A 103 6.13 10.72 -2.27
CA VAL A 103 7.29 11.42 -2.83
C VAL A 103 6.81 12.72 -3.49
N GLY A 104 7.39 13.85 -3.09
CA GLY A 104 7.02 15.19 -3.55
C GLY A 104 6.04 15.91 -2.62
N ALA A 105 5.41 15.22 -1.66
CA ALA A 105 4.55 15.86 -0.67
C ALA A 105 5.33 16.93 0.11
N PHE A 106 4.72 18.11 0.28
CA PHE A 106 5.36 19.28 0.91
C PHE A 106 6.73 19.66 0.31
N GLY A 107 6.97 19.30 -0.96
CA GLY A 107 8.22 19.56 -1.67
C GLY A 107 9.39 18.65 -1.29
N VAL A 108 9.15 17.53 -0.59
CA VAL A 108 10.21 16.61 -0.15
C VAL A 108 10.38 15.44 -1.13
N GLY A 109 11.60 15.23 -1.63
CA GLY A 109 11.96 14.07 -2.47
C GLY A 109 11.51 14.14 -3.94
N GLY A 110 10.74 15.16 -4.32
CA GLY A 110 10.36 15.43 -5.72
C GLY A 110 11.44 16.20 -6.48
N LYS A 111 11.37 16.17 -7.82
CA LYS A 111 12.24 16.97 -8.70
C LYS A 111 11.82 18.44 -8.83
N SER A 112 10.64 18.78 -8.31
CA SER A 112 10.12 20.14 -8.21
C SER A 112 9.30 20.25 -6.93
N SER A 113 9.44 21.37 -6.22
CA SER A 113 8.53 21.72 -5.14
C SER A 113 7.16 22.12 -5.72
N PRO A 114 6.06 21.92 -4.97
CA PRO A 114 4.74 22.39 -5.38
C PRO A 114 4.68 23.92 -5.40
N TYR A 115 3.88 24.49 -6.30
CA TYR A 115 3.60 25.92 -6.30
C TYR A 115 2.81 26.32 -5.04
N SER A 116 3.18 27.45 -4.44
CA SER A 116 2.43 28.04 -3.34
C SER A 116 1.40 29.01 -3.90
N ASP A 117 0.14 28.85 -3.50
CA ASP A 117 -0.92 29.81 -3.83
C ASP A 117 -0.74 31.14 -3.08
N SER A 118 -0.17 31.08 -1.88
CA SER A 118 0.10 32.23 -1.03
C SER A 118 1.42 32.05 -0.28
N ILE A 119 2.12 33.16 -0.01
CA ILE A 119 3.24 33.10 0.95
C ILE A 119 2.72 32.95 2.38
N ASN A 120 1.44 33.20 2.65
CA ASN A 120 0.85 33.08 3.98
C ASN A 120 0.32 31.66 4.31
N ARG A 121 0.70 30.67 3.50
CA ARG A 121 0.35 29.26 3.71
C ARG A 121 0.97 28.74 5.03
N MET A 122 0.18 28.05 5.85
CA MET A 122 0.64 27.51 7.14
C MET A 122 1.23 26.09 7.03
N GLU A 123 0.96 25.33 5.96
CA GLU A 123 1.58 24.02 5.80
C GLU A 123 3.11 24.13 5.67
N GLY A 124 3.79 23.45 6.59
CA GLY A 124 5.24 23.35 6.60
C GLY A 124 5.80 22.58 5.40
N GLY A 125 7.02 22.93 5.02
CA GLY A 125 7.73 22.30 3.91
C GLY A 125 8.28 23.30 2.90
N PHE A 126 8.54 22.81 1.69
CA PHE A 126 9.13 23.56 0.60
C PHE A 126 8.08 23.83 -0.48
N SER A 127 8.05 25.06 -0.99
CA SER A 127 7.20 25.42 -2.12
C SER A 127 7.88 26.42 -3.04
N LEU A 128 7.42 26.47 -4.29
CA LEU A 128 7.79 27.50 -5.25
C LEU A 128 6.93 28.74 -5.05
N ILE A 129 7.53 29.90 -5.23
CA ILE A 129 6.84 31.18 -5.34
C ILE A 129 7.03 31.72 -6.76
N THR A 130 5.97 32.33 -7.27
CA THR A 130 5.92 32.97 -8.59
C THR A 130 5.28 34.36 -8.44
N PRO A 131 5.28 35.20 -9.48
CA PRO A 131 4.59 36.49 -9.42
C PRO A 131 3.08 36.37 -9.14
N ASN A 132 2.50 35.20 -9.39
CA ASN A 132 1.08 34.91 -9.11
C ASN A 132 0.83 34.45 -7.67
N THR A 133 1.87 34.12 -6.90
CA THR A 133 1.73 33.74 -5.49
C THR A 133 1.22 34.93 -4.69
N GLN A 134 0.14 34.75 -3.95
CA GLN A 134 -0.50 35.83 -3.20
C GLN A 134 0.46 36.43 -2.17
N TYR A 135 0.47 37.77 -2.09
CA TYR A 135 1.32 38.60 -1.22
C TYR A 135 2.83 38.51 -1.46
N VAL A 136 3.30 37.80 -2.50
CA VAL A 136 4.73 37.61 -2.78
C VAL A 136 5.50 38.94 -2.93
N GLY A 137 4.85 39.99 -3.43
CA GLY A 137 5.45 41.31 -3.60
C GLY A 137 6.03 41.90 -2.30
N ALA A 138 5.50 41.53 -1.13
CA ALA A 138 6.02 41.98 0.17
C ALA A 138 7.44 41.44 0.47
N THR A 139 7.84 40.35 -0.19
CA THR A 139 9.19 39.76 -0.08
C THR A 139 10.22 40.50 -0.94
N GLY A 140 9.79 41.21 -1.98
CA GLY A 140 10.66 41.76 -3.01
C GLY A 140 11.33 40.70 -3.90
N ILE A 141 10.75 39.49 -3.99
CA ILE A 141 11.18 38.38 -4.84
C ILE A 141 10.03 38.04 -5.80
N SER A 142 10.33 37.87 -7.09
CA SER A 142 9.35 37.49 -8.12
C SER A 142 9.26 35.98 -8.30
N TYR A 143 10.40 35.31 -8.38
CA TYR A 143 10.51 33.86 -8.55
C TYR A 143 11.46 33.28 -7.51
N GLY A 144 11.12 32.13 -6.94
CA GLY A 144 11.95 31.53 -5.91
C GLY A 144 11.36 30.27 -5.29
N SER A 145 12.01 29.82 -4.22
CA SER A 145 11.47 28.78 -3.34
C SER A 145 11.40 29.30 -1.92
N VAL A 146 10.47 28.80 -1.12
CA VAL A 146 10.31 29.13 0.29
C VAL A 146 10.34 27.86 1.13
N LEU A 147 11.07 27.92 2.24
CA LEU A 147 10.92 27.00 3.36
C LEU A 147 9.95 27.63 4.37
N THR A 148 8.87 26.92 4.67
CA THR A 148 7.89 27.30 5.70
C THR A 148 8.04 26.40 6.92
N VAL A 149 8.19 27.03 8.08
CA VAL A 149 8.23 26.37 9.39
C VAL A 149 7.07 26.92 10.22
N PRO A 150 5.93 26.20 10.31
CA PRO A 150 4.79 26.65 11.09
C PRO A 150 5.09 26.62 12.58
N TYR A 151 4.51 27.58 13.31
CA TYR A 151 4.44 27.54 14.77
C TYR A 151 3.03 27.19 15.22
N SER A 152 2.03 27.94 14.77
CA SER A 152 0.61 27.71 15.11
C SER A 152 -0.29 28.32 14.05
N GLU A 153 -1.13 27.49 13.43
CA GLU A 153 -2.15 27.94 12.47
C GLU A 153 -3.20 28.82 13.16
N ALA A 154 -3.59 28.47 14.39
CA ALA A 154 -4.57 29.24 15.17
C ALA A 154 -4.08 30.66 15.50
N GLU A 155 -2.77 30.84 15.71
CA GLU A 155 -2.16 32.16 15.93
C GLU A 155 -1.70 32.82 14.62
N PHE A 156 -1.82 32.12 13.49
CA PHE A 156 -1.29 32.50 12.19
C PHE A 156 0.20 32.87 12.23
N ARG A 157 0.98 32.07 12.97
CA ARG A 157 2.40 32.32 13.27
C ARG A 157 3.29 31.22 12.73
N GLY A 158 4.47 31.62 12.27
CA GLY A 158 5.54 30.72 11.86
C GLY A 158 6.78 31.49 11.46
N ALA A 159 7.70 30.81 10.79
CA ALA A 159 8.87 31.38 10.17
C ALA A 159 8.98 30.95 8.71
N GLN A 160 9.53 31.83 7.88
CA GLN A 160 9.80 31.54 6.48
C GLN A 160 11.19 32.03 6.06
N LEU A 161 11.82 31.26 5.19
CA LEU A 161 13.06 31.60 4.52
C LEU A 161 12.85 31.46 3.01
N PHE A 162 13.04 32.56 2.30
CA PHE A 162 12.82 32.70 0.87
C PHE A 162 14.15 32.73 0.13
N PHE A 163 14.28 31.88 -0.87
CA PHE A 163 15.40 31.79 -1.78
C PHE A 163 14.96 32.36 -3.14
N GLY A 164 15.28 33.62 -3.38
CA GLY A 164 15.02 34.28 -4.66
C GLY A 164 15.90 33.70 -5.77
N GLN A 165 15.30 33.49 -6.94
CA GLN A 165 16.01 33.13 -8.16
C GLN A 165 16.39 34.38 -8.97
N SER A 166 17.15 34.18 -10.05
CA SER A 166 17.51 35.26 -10.98
C SER A 166 16.25 35.92 -11.56
N PRO A 167 16.19 37.27 -11.64
CA PRO A 167 17.28 38.21 -11.38
C PRO A 167 17.41 38.69 -9.91
N GLU A 168 16.40 38.47 -9.05
CA GLU A 168 16.39 39.09 -7.73
C GLU A 168 17.34 38.43 -6.72
N ALA A 169 17.77 37.18 -6.91
CA ALA A 169 18.84 36.47 -6.19
C ALA A 169 19.03 36.86 -4.70
N ARG A 170 17.91 37.01 -3.97
CA ARG A 170 17.85 37.53 -2.60
C ARG A 170 17.48 36.42 -1.63
N LEU A 171 18.09 36.47 -0.45
CA LEU A 171 17.69 35.66 0.69
C LEU A 171 16.89 36.54 1.65
N VAL A 172 15.63 36.18 1.90
CA VAL A 172 14.70 36.96 2.73
C VAL A 172 14.11 36.07 3.80
N LEU A 173 13.88 36.59 5.00
CA LEU A 173 13.24 35.87 6.08
C LEU A 173 12.13 36.69 6.73
N ARG A 174 11.14 35.99 7.28
CA ARG A 174 10.21 36.55 8.26
C ARG A 174 9.97 35.53 9.37
N SER A 175 9.64 36.03 10.56
CA SER A 175 9.24 35.21 11.69
C SER A 175 8.22 35.97 12.54
N GLY A 176 7.14 35.31 12.94
CA GLY A 176 6.02 35.93 13.65
C GLY A 176 4.69 35.68 12.93
N SER A 177 3.72 36.57 13.13
CA SER A 177 2.42 36.44 12.47
C SER A 177 2.56 36.68 10.97
N PHE A 178 2.02 35.79 10.13
CA PHE A 178 2.09 35.97 8.67
C PHE A 178 1.26 37.15 8.16
N ALA A 179 0.41 37.73 9.01
CA ALA A 179 -0.33 38.95 8.71
C ALA A 179 0.51 40.23 8.90
N THR A 180 1.43 40.25 9.86
CA THR A 180 2.09 41.49 10.32
C THR A 180 3.61 41.42 10.40
N ALA A 181 4.21 40.23 10.34
CA ALA A 181 5.65 40.06 10.42
C ALA A 181 6.35 40.78 9.26
N THR A 182 7.40 41.51 9.58
CA THR A 182 8.22 42.19 8.58
C THR A 182 9.13 41.20 7.86
N PHE A 183 9.45 41.53 6.60
CA PHE A 183 10.44 40.82 5.81
C PHE A 183 11.82 41.45 6.00
N ASN A 184 12.79 40.62 6.35
CA ASN A 184 14.18 41.03 6.59
C ASN A 184 15.07 40.38 5.53
N VAL A 185 15.93 41.17 4.90
CA VAL A 185 16.88 40.68 3.89
C VAL A 185 18.14 40.17 4.60
N ILE A 186 18.63 39.01 4.21
CA ILE A 186 19.96 38.54 4.59
C ILE A 186 20.97 39.12 3.60
N TYR A 187 21.90 39.90 4.14
CA TYR A 187 23.02 40.45 3.39
C TYR A 187 24.15 39.43 3.26
N HIS A 188 24.70 39.32 2.05
CA HIS A 188 25.80 38.45 1.67
C HIS A 188 26.66 39.12 0.59
N THR A 189 27.79 38.50 0.22
CA THR A 189 28.75 39.08 -0.75
C THR A 189 28.14 39.35 -2.13
N GLY A 190 27.16 38.56 -2.56
CA GLY A 190 26.40 38.83 -3.79
C GLY A 190 25.46 40.06 -3.76
N ASN A 191 25.14 40.63 -2.58
CA ASN A 191 24.26 41.80 -2.46
C ASN A 191 24.82 42.89 -1.50
N THR A 192 26.13 42.86 -1.27
CA THR A 192 26.85 43.89 -0.52
C THR A 192 28.19 44.17 -1.15
N THR A 193 28.65 45.42 -1.04
CA THR A 193 30.02 45.82 -1.37
C THR A 193 30.80 46.02 -0.07
N ARG A 194 31.99 45.41 0.01
CA ARG A 194 32.92 45.62 1.12
C ARG A 194 33.95 46.68 0.76
N ALA A 195 34.02 47.75 1.54
CA ALA A 195 35.04 48.77 1.38
C ALA A 195 36.39 48.31 1.97
N ALA A 196 37.48 49.02 1.62
CA ALA A 196 38.83 48.70 2.09
C ALA A 196 38.98 48.81 3.62
N ASP A 197 38.18 49.66 4.27
CA ASP A 197 38.10 49.80 5.72
C ASP A 197 37.28 48.69 6.42
N GLY A 198 36.72 47.75 5.63
CA GLY A 198 35.93 46.63 6.11
C GLY A 198 34.43 46.92 6.29
N THR A 199 33.95 48.14 6.04
CA THR A 199 32.52 48.46 6.10
C THR A 199 31.74 47.78 4.97
N LEU A 200 30.47 47.43 5.24
CA LEU A 200 29.56 46.82 4.28
C LEU A 200 28.47 47.80 3.87
N LYS A 201 28.31 47.98 2.56
CA LYS A 201 27.22 48.77 1.98
C LYS A 201 26.29 47.83 1.21
N ALA A 202 24.99 47.88 1.51
CA ALA A 202 23.98 47.22 0.69
C ALA A 202 23.94 47.84 -0.71
N ILE A 203 23.87 46.99 -1.74
CA ILE A 203 23.69 47.43 -3.13
C ILE A 203 22.21 47.67 -3.45
#